data_AF-K9EGF2-F1
#
_entry.id   AF-K9EGF2-F1
#
_cell.length_a   1.000
_cell.length_b   1.000
_cell.length_c   1.000
_cell.angle_alpha   90.00
_cell.angle_beta   90.00
_cell.angle_gamma   90.00
#
_symmetry.space_group_name_H-M   'P 1'
#
loop_
_entity.id
_entity.type
_entity.pdbx_description
1 polymer ?
#
loop_
_entity_poly.entity_id
_entity_poly.type
_entity_poly.pdbx_seq_one_letter_code
_entity_poly.pdbx_strand_id
1 'polypeptide(L)' 'MQGMNSGNYVQMKKSFRDAQRQMRNIRNNAQRHGVTITQSKWETATIAY' A
#
# COMPACT_ATOMS: atom_id res chain seq x y z
N MET A 1 27.65 10.65 4.19
CA MET A 1 26.20 10.37 4.36
C MET A 1 25.45 11.12 3.27
N GLN A 2 25.40 10.52 2.07
CA GLN A 2 24.87 11.14 0.85
C GLN A 2 23.35 11.22 0.96
N GLY A 3 22.81 12.44 0.83
CA GLY A 3 21.41 12.76 1.06
C GLY A 3 20.49 11.78 0.36
N MET A 4 19.58 11.18 1.14
CA MET A 4 18.49 10.37 0.61
C MET A 4 17.66 11.30 -0.28
N ASN A 5 17.90 11.21 -1.59
CA ASN A 5 17.39 12.10 -2.61
C ASN A 5 15.87 12.25 -2.40
N SER A 6 15.41 13.43 -2.00
CA SER A 6 14.03 13.66 -1.52
C SER A 6 12.98 13.20 -2.55
N GLY A 7 13.32 13.24 -3.84
CA GLY A 7 12.51 12.69 -4.94
C GLY A 7 12.28 11.18 -4.84
N ASN A 8 13.30 10.39 -4.47
CA ASN A 8 13.18 8.93 -4.30
C ASN A 8 12.26 8.59 -3.13
N TYR A 9 12.35 9.36 -2.04
CA TYR A 9 11.51 9.15 -0.87
C TYR A 9 10.03 9.47 -1.15
N VAL A 10 9.75 10.53 -1.91
CA VAL A 10 8.37 10.86 -2.35
C VAL A 10 7.82 9.80 -3.30
N GLN A 11 8.62 9.33 -4.27
CA GLN A 11 8.22 8.24 -5.17
C GLN A 11 7.92 6.95 -4.40
N MET A 12 8.76 6.58 -3.43
CA MET A 12 8.56 5.40 -2.60
C MET A 12 7.26 5.50 -1.79
N LYS A 13 6.94 6.67 -1.22
CA LYS A 13 5.64 6.92 -0.55
C LYS A 13 4.45 6.76 -1.49
N LYS A 14 4.57 7.23 -2.73
CA LYS A 14 3.53 7.06 -3.75
C LYS A 14 3.32 5.58 -4.06
N SER A 15 4.40 4.86 -4.36
CA SER A 15 4.35 3.41 -4.64
C SER A 15 3.74 2.63 -3.47
N PHE A 16 4.07 3.00 -2.23
CA PHE A 16 3.48 2.39 -1.05
C PHE A 16 1.96 2.61 -0.99
N ARG A 17 1.49 3.84 -1.18
CA ARG A 17 0.04 4.14 -1.21
C ARG A 17 -0.68 3.44 -2.36
N ASP A 18 -0.05 3.36 -3.52
CA ASP A 18 -0.64 2.69 -4.69
C ASP A 18 -0.73 1.17 -4.46
N ALA A 19 0.27 0.56 -3.82
CA ALA A 19 0.19 -0.83 -3.37
C ALA A 19 -0.96 -1.05 -2.37
N GLN A 20 -1.12 -0.16 -1.38
CA GLN A 20 -2.24 -0.23 -0.42
C GLN A 20 -3.61 -0.19 -1.12
N ARG A 21 -3.77 0.66 -2.14
CA ARG A 21 -4.99 0.72 -2.94
C ARG A 21 -5.24 -0.57 -3.73
N GLN A 22 -4.19 -1.14 -4.34
CA GLN A 22 -4.31 -2.40 -5.07
C GLN A 22 -4.74 -3.55 -4.16
N MET A 23 -4.16 -3.65 -2.96
CA MET A 23 -4.55 -4.66 -1.96
C MET A 23 -6.03 -4.53 -1.58
N ARG A 24 -6.49 -3.31 -1.29
CA ARG A 24 -7.90 -3.02 -0.99
C ARG A 24 -8.82 -3.40 -2.15
N ASN A 25 -8.42 -3.08 -3.38
CA ASN A 25 -9.21 -3.39 -4.58
C ASN A 25 -9.33 -4.90 -4.80
N ILE A 26 -8.23 -5.64 -4.67
CA ILE A 26 -8.22 -7.11 -4.76
C ILE A 26 -9.13 -7.71 -3.69
N ARG A 27 -9.02 -7.25 -2.44
CA ARG A 27 -9.86 -7.73 -1.33
C ARG A 27 -11.35 -7.49 -1.60
N ASN A 28 -11.71 -6.28 -2.03
CA ASN A 28 -13.10 -5.95 -2.35
C ASN A 28 -13.62 -6.73 -3.56
N ASN A 29 -12.75 -6.96 -4.56
CA ASN A 29 -13.10 -7.75 -5.74
C ASN A 29 -13.34 -9.22 -5.37
N ALA A 30 -12.44 -9.81 -4.57
CA ALA A 30 -12.61 -11.16 -4.04
C ALA A 30 -13.92 -11.30 -3.26
N GLN A 31 -14.24 -10.34 -2.38
CA GLN A 31 -15.48 -10.35 -1.61
C GLN A 31 -16.72 -10.35 -2.51
N ARG A 32 -16.70 -9.59 -3.62
CA ARG A 32 -17.79 -9.58 -4.62
C ARG A 32 -17.97 -10.92 -5.33
N HIS A 33 -16.90 -11.71 -5.43
CA HIS A 33 -16.92 -13.05 -6.01
C HIS A 33 -17.11 -14.16 -4.96
N GLY A 34 -17.49 -13.80 -3.72
CA GLY A 34 -17.70 -14.76 -2.64
C GLY A 34 -16.44 -15.30 -1.98
N VAL A 35 -15.26 -14.76 -2.31
CA VAL A 35 -13.98 -15.14 -1.71
C VAL A 35 -13.63 -14.15 -0.61
N THR A 36 -13.47 -14.64 0.62
CA THR A 36 -13.07 -13.80 1.75
C THR A 36 -11.55 -13.75 1.86
N ILE A 37 -10.97 -12.56 1.61
CA ILE A 37 -9.56 -12.26 1.86
C ILE A 37 -9.47 -11.42 3.14
N THR A 38 -8.76 -11.93 4.15
CA THR A 38 -8.49 -11.18 5.37
C THR A 38 -7.66 -9.94 5.06
N GLN A 39 -8.02 -8.80 5.68
CA GLN A 39 -7.28 -7.55 5.50
C GLN A 39 -5.83 -7.71 5.95
N SER A 40 -4.89 -7.37 5.07
CA SER A 40 -3.47 -7.41 5.41
C SER A 40 -3.08 -6.24 6.27
N LYS A 41 -2.15 -6.45 7.22
CA LYS A 41 -1.55 -5.37 8.02
C LYS A 41 -0.96 -4.23 7.17
N TRP A 42 -0.48 -4.55 5.97
CA TRP A 42 0.14 -3.58 5.08
C TRP A 42 -0.86 -2.69 4.36
N GLU A 43 -2.13 -3.11 4.24
CA GLU A 43 -3.20 -2.33 3.60
C GLU A 43 -3.49 -1.02 4.36
N THR A 44 -3.21 -0.99 5.67
CA THR A 44 -3.47 0.16 6.56
C THR A 44 -2.23 0.67 7.30
N ALA A 45 -1.07 0.08 7.07
CA ALA A 45 0.16 0.51 7.73
C ALA A 45 0.48 1.98 7.43
N THR A 46 0.78 2.75 8.47
CA THR A 46 1.21 4.15 8.38
C THR A 46 2.72 4.23 8.51
N ILE A 47 3.38 4.93 7.59
CA ILE A 47 4.82 5.22 7.70
C ILE A 47 4.98 6.47 8.59
N ALA A 48 5.52 6.29 9.79
CA ALA A 48 5.94 7.38 10.66
C ALA A 48 7.24 8.04 10.11
N TYR A 49 7.41 9.33 10.40
CA TYR A 49 8.47 10.18 9.86
C TYR A 49 9.80 10.02 10.61
#